data_AF-A0A849T4J2-F1
#
_entry.id   AF-A0A849T4J2-F1
#
_cell.length_a   1.000
_cell.length_b   1.000
_cell.length_c   1.000
_cell.angle_alpha   90.00
_cell.angle_beta   90.00
_cell.angle_gamma   90.00
#
_symmetry.space_group_name_H-M   'P 1'
#
loop_
_entity.id
_entity.type
_entity.pdbx_description
1 polymer ?
#
loop_
_entity_poly.entity_id
_entity_poly.type
_entity_poly.pdbx_seq_one_letter_code
_entity_poly.pdbx_strand_id
1 'polypeptide(L)'
;MLIIDTFAELVGKSPHAFMVEAIANETARAEKYQAFLARGEVSLKHYQETGIAYAAADVHAFIRAKLRGENPPQPLPTQLK
;
A
#
# COMPACT_ATOMS: atom_id res chain seq x y z
N MET A 1 29.70 0.51 16.10
CA MET A 1 28.57 -0.25 16.67
C MET A 1 27.87 0.64 17.70
N LEU A 2 27.28 1.77 17.28
CA LEU A 2 26.79 2.83 18.19
C LEU A 2 25.34 3.27 17.87
N ILE A 3 24.83 2.92 16.69
CA ILE A 3 23.50 3.38 16.25
C ILE A 3 22.42 2.42 16.75
N ILE A 4 22.66 1.12 16.70
CA ILE A 4 21.66 0.13 17.17
C ILE A 4 21.44 0.24 18.67
N ASP A 5 22.51 0.40 19.46
CA ASP A 5 22.39 0.46 20.93
C ASP A 5 21.63 1.71 21.38
N THR A 6 21.92 2.86 20.78
CA THR A 6 21.22 4.13 21.09
C THR A 6 19.74 4.06 20.72
N PHE A 7 19.39 3.49 19.55
CA PHE A 7 17.98 3.31 19.20
C PHE A 7 17.28 2.26 20.04
N ALA A 8 17.94 1.15 20.36
CA ALA A 8 17.39 0.12 21.20
C ALA A 8 17.06 0.64 22.61
N GLU A 9 17.96 1.43 23.21
CA GLU A 9 17.71 2.12 24.48
C GLU A 9 16.53 3.10 24.39
N LEU A 10 16.45 3.92 23.34
CA LEU A 10 15.34 4.87 23.14
C LEU A 10 13.97 4.19 23.08
N VAL A 11 13.89 2.99 22.51
CA VAL A 11 12.64 2.22 22.41
C VAL A 11 12.47 1.17 23.53
N GLY A 12 13.38 1.15 24.51
CA GLY A 12 13.33 0.24 25.66
C GLY A 12 13.52 -1.24 25.31
N LYS A 13 14.31 -1.56 24.26
CA LYS A 13 14.57 -2.92 23.78
C LYS A 13 16.04 -3.27 23.87
N SER A 14 16.34 -4.57 23.89
CA SER A 14 17.73 -5.01 23.67
C SER A 14 18.10 -4.75 22.20
N PRO A 15 19.40 -4.52 21.91
CA PRO A 15 19.89 -4.38 20.53
C PRO A 15 19.44 -5.52 19.62
N HIS A 16 19.45 -6.76 20.12
CA HIS A 16 18.99 -7.93 19.38
C HIS A 16 17.49 -7.87 19.05
N ALA A 17 16.64 -7.58 20.05
CA ALA A 17 15.20 -7.47 19.85
C ALA A 17 14.86 -6.35 18.85
N PHE A 18 15.54 -5.21 18.96
CA PHE A 18 15.39 -4.11 18.01
C PHE A 18 15.76 -4.53 16.58
N MET A 19 16.89 -5.22 16.40
CA MET A 19 17.32 -5.68 15.07
C MET A 19 16.34 -6.68 14.45
N VAL A 20 15.85 -7.65 15.23
CA VAL A 20 14.88 -8.65 14.74
C VAL A 20 13.59 -7.98 14.26
N GLU A 21 13.06 -7.04 15.03
CA GLU A 21 11.87 -6.29 14.63
C GLU A 21 12.12 -5.39 13.42
N ALA A 22 13.29 -4.74 13.34
CA ALA A 22 13.64 -3.91 12.20
C ALA A 22 13.67 -4.74 10.90
N ILE A 23 14.26 -5.94 10.95
CA ILE A 23 14.27 -6.87 9.82
C ILE A 23 12.84 -7.31 9.48
N ALA A 24 12.04 -7.71 10.46
CA ALA A 24 10.66 -8.13 10.23
C ALA A 24 9.82 -7.01 9.58
N ASN A 25 9.96 -5.77 10.04
CA ASN A 25 9.28 -4.61 9.48
C ASN A 25 9.72 -4.32 8.04
N GLU A 26 11.02 -4.43 7.76
CA GLU A 26 11.58 -4.29 6.42
C GLU A 26 11.04 -5.37 5.47
N THR A 27 11.06 -6.63 5.90
CA THR A 27 10.52 -7.76 5.14
C THR A 27 9.03 -7.54 4.82
N ALA A 28 8.23 -7.18 5.82
CA ALA A 28 6.80 -6.92 5.62
C ALA A 28 6.56 -5.73 4.67
N ARG A 29 7.42 -4.70 4.69
CA ARG A 29 7.36 -3.59 3.73
C ARG A 29 7.67 -4.07 2.32
N ALA A 30 8.75 -4.84 2.15
CA ALA A 30 9.16 -5.38 0.87
C ALA A 30 8.07 -6.27 0.26
N GLU A 31 7.46 -7.16 1.05
CA GLU A 31 6.34 -8.01 0.62
C GLU A 31 5.14 -7.20 0.13
N LYS A 32 4.72 -6.18 0.91
CA LYS A 32 3.63 -5.28 0.52
C LYS A 32 3.94 -4.53 -0.78
N TYR A 33 5.19 -4.12 -0.97
CA TYR A 33 5.63 -3.45 -2.19
C TYR A 33 5.54 -4.37 -3.40
N GLN A 34 6.05 -5.60 -3.31
CA GLN A 34 5.95 -6.59 -4.39
C GLN A 34 4.48 -6.92 -4.72
N ALA A 35 3.64 -7.09 -3.70
CA ALA A 35 2.21 -7.31 -3.89
C ALA A 35 1.48 -6.11 -4.52
N PHE A 36 1.95 -4.88 -4.29
CA PHE A 36 1.43 -3.69 -4.96
C PHE A 36 1.79 -3.69 -6.45
N LEU A 37 3.05 -3.98 -6.80
CA LEU A 37 3.48 -4.06 -8.19
C LEU A 37 2.74 -5.15 -8.97
N ALA A 38 2.64 -6.36 -8.40
CA ALA A 38 1.91 -7.47 -9.03
C ALA A 38 0.44 -7.11 -9.31
N ARG A 39 -0.24 -6.42 -8.39
CA ARG A 39 -1.60 -5.93 -8.61
C ARG A 39 -1.67 -4.87 -9.72
N GLY A 40 -0.67 -4.00 -9.80
CA GLY A 40 -0.55 -3.01 -10.87
C GLY A 40 -0.42 -3.65 -12.25
N GLU A 41 0.43 -4.67 -12.38
CA GLU A 41 0.62 -5.41 -13.63
C GLU A 41 -0.65 -6.12 -14.09
N VAL A 42 -1.36 -6.78 -13.16
CA VAL A 42 -2.66 -7.42 -13.45
C VAL A 42 -3.69 -6.39 -13.91
N SER A 43 -3.76 -5.24 -13.23
CA SER A 43 -4.68 -4.16 -13.60
C SER A 43 -4.36 -3.59 -14.98
N LEU A 44 -3.08 -3.40 -15.31
CA LEU A 44 -2.65 -2.89 -16.61
C LEU A 44 -3.02 -3.87 -17.72
N LYS A 45 -2.73 -5.16 -17.53
CA LYS A 45 -3.11 -6.21 -18.48
C LYS A 45 -4.62 -6.24 -18.73
N HIS A 46 -5.42 -6.17 -17.67
CA HIS A 46 -6.87 -6.12 -17.78
C HIS A 46 -7.37 -4.92 -18.60
N TYR A 47 -6.80 -3.72 -18.36
CA TYR A 47 -7.12 -2.53 -19.16
C TYR A 47 -6.71 -2.71 -20.63
N GLN A 48 -5.54 -3.26 -20.92
CA GLN A 48 -5.07 -3.49 -22.29
C GLN A 48 -6.01 -4.43 -23.07
N GLU A 49 -6.54 -5.45 -22.40
CA GLU A 49 -7.46 -6.44 -22.95
C GLU A 49 -8.88 -5.88 -23.15
N THR A 50 -9.41 -5.13 -22.17
CA THR A 50 -10.84 -4.76 -22.12
C THR A 50 -11.14 -3.29 -22.44
N GLY A 51 -10.16 -2.40 -22.27
CA GLY A 51 -10.34 -0.95 -22.30
C GLY A 51 -11.08 -0.38 -21.08
N ILE A 52 -11.39 -1.20 -20.07
CA ILE A 52 -12.12 -0.77 -18.87
C ILE A 52 -11.20 0.06 -17.97
N ALA A 53 -11.62 1.28 -17.69
CA ALA A 53 -10.98 2.23 -16.78
C ALA A 53 -12.01 2.86 -15.84
N TYR A 54 -11.55 3.67 -14.90
CA TYR A 54 -12.39 4.47 -14.02
C TYR A 54 -11.94 5.93 -14.08
N ALA A 55 -12.89 6.87 -14.06
CA ALA A 55 -12.55 8.28 -13.98
C ALA A 55 -11.86 8.58 -12.64
N ALA A 56 -10.67 9.17 -12.70
CA ALA A 56 -9.88 9.46 -11.49
C ALA A 56 -10.63 10.34 -10.48
N ALA A 57 -11.45 11.28 -10.97
CA ALA A 57 -12.27 12.14 -10.12
C ALA A 57 -13.27 11.33 -9.27
N ASP A 58 -13.94 10.35 -9.87
CA ASP A 58 -14.94 9.51 -9.21
C ASP A 58 -14.28 8.57 -8.19
N VAL A 59 -13.14 7.98 -8.54
CA VAL A 59 -12.34 7.15 -7.62
C VAL A 59 -11.88 7.98 -6.41
N HIS A 60 -11.37 9.19 -6.63
CA HIS A 60 -10.94 10.06 -5.55
C HIS A 60 -12.10 10.51 -4.66
N ALA A 61 -13.26 10.82 -5.24
CA ALA A 61 -14.46 11.17 -4.48
C ALA A 61 -14.91 9.98 -3.60
N PHE A 62 -14.95 8.77 -4.17
CA PHE A 62 -15.27 7.54 -3.45
C PHE A 62 -14.32 7.28 -2.27
N ILE A 63 -13.01 7.36 -2.49
CA ILE A 63 -12.00 7.14 -1.43
C ILE A 63 -12.17 8.17 -0.31
N ARG A 64 -12.33 9.46 -0.65
CA ARG A 64 -12.51 10.52 0.36
C ARG A 64 -13.79 10.32 1.18
N ALA A 65 -14.89 9.91 0.56
CA ALA A 65 -16.13 9.60 1.25
C ALA A 65 -15.97 8.40 2.21
N LYS A 66 -15.31 7.32 1.76
CA LYS A 66 -14.96 6.18 2.64
C LYS A 66 -14.10 6.60 3.84
N LEU A 67 -13.12 7.48 3.65
CA LEU A 67 -12.29 8.00 4.75
C LEU A 67 -13.07 8.82 5.78
N ARG A 68 -14.21 9.41 5.39
CA ARG A 68 -15.14 10.09 6.32
C ARG A 68 -16.14 9.15 6.98
N GLY A 69 -16.07 7.84 6.73
CA GLY A 69 -17.01 6.85 7.26
C GLY A 69 -18.34 6.79 6.51
N GLU A 70 -18.45 7.44 5.34
CA GLU A 70 -19.65 7.39 4.50
C GLU A 70 -19.72 6.08 3.69
N ASN A 71 -20.90 5.79 3.14
CA ASN A 71 -21.10 4.66 2.23
C ASN A 71 -21.46 5.13 0.80
N PRO A 72 -20.50 5.71 0.06
CA PRO A 72 -20.73 6.17 -1.31
C PRO A 72 -21.00 5.00 -2.27
N PRO A 73 -21.74 5.22 -3.37
CA PRO A 73 -21.86 4.23 -4.44
C PRO A 73 -20.49 3.96 -5.08
N GLN A 74 -20.32 2.77 -5.65
CA GLN A 74 -19.06 2.42 -6.32
C GLN A 74 -18.88 3.27 -7.60
N PRO A 75 -17.63 3.67 -7.94
CA PRO A 75 -17.35 4.30 -9.22
C PRO A 75 -17.77 3.41 -10.38
N LEU A 76 -18.39 4.01 -11.40
CA LEU A 76 -18.81 3.27 -12.59
C LEU A 76 -17.60 3.08 -13.53
N PRO A 77 -17.44 1.88 -14.12
CA PRO A 77 -16.42 1.67 -15.14
C PRO A 77 -16.78 2.46 -16.41
N THR A 78 -15.75 2.98 -17.07
CA THR A 78 -15.83 3.59 -18.40
C THR A 78 -14.94 2.82 -19.37
N GLN A 79 -15.32 2.75 -20.64
CA GLN A 79 -14.50 2.14 -21.68
C GLN A 79 -13.79 3.24 -22.46
N LEU A 80 -12.45 3.17 -22.55
CA LEU A 80 -11.62 4.19 -23.21
C LEU A 80 -10.92 3.68 -24.48
N LYS A 81 -11.32 2.51 -24.99
CA LYS A 81 -10.74 1.84 -26.15
C LYS A 81 -11.82 1.53 -27.18
#